data_AF-A0A6M4PFR3-F1
#
_entry.id   AF-A0A6M4PFR3-F1
#
_cell.length_a   1.000
_cell.length_b   1.000
_cell.length_c   1.000
_cell.angle_alpha   90.00
_cell.angle_beta   90.00
_cell.angle_gamma   90.00
#
_symmetry.space_group_name_H-M   'P 1'
#
loop_
_entity.id
_entity.type
_entity.pdbx_description
1 polymer ?
#
loop_
_entity_poly.entity_id
_entity_poly.type
_entity_poly.pdbx_seq_one_letter_code
_entity_poly.pdbx_strand_id
1 'polypeptide(L)' 'MKSKWKPGTRVRVRATVTDGTAGMRGIIERVNYAQVEEATSVLLDNPEGGFDAFGAYFRDDELEAE' A
#
# COMPACT_ATOMS: atom_id res chain seq x y z
N MET A 1 3.93 -1.36 16.73
CA MET A 1 2.90 -0.30 16.87
C MET A 1 1.58 -0.83 16.29
N LYS A 2 0.47 -0.10 16.33
CA LYS A 2 -0.70 -0.41 15.48
C LYS A 2 -0.55 0.42 14.21
N SER A 3 -0.83 -0.16 13.05
CA SER A 3 -0.81 0.59 11.80
C SER A 3 -1.82 1.72 11.89
N LYS A 4 -1.44 2.90 11.39
CA LYS A 4 -2.33 4.07 11.34
C LYS A 4 -3.40 3.95 10.25
N TRP A 5 -3.22 3.00 9.33
CA TRP A 5 -4.08 2.81 8.17
C TRP A 5 -5.29 1.92 8.48
N LYS A 6 -6.37 2.13 7.73
CA LYS A 6 -7.60 1.34 7.82
C LYS A 6 -7.95 0.77 6.44
N PRO A 7 -8.49 -0.45 6.35
CA PRO A 7 -9.07 -0.96 5.10
C PRO A 7 -10.03 0.05 4.48
N GLY A 8 -9.97 0.21 3.16
CA GLY A 8 -10.72 1.21 2.40
C GLY A 8 -10.08 2.60 2.31
N THR A 9 -8.95 2.85 3.01
CA THR A 9 -8.25 4.14 2.91
C THR A 9 -7.54 4.26 1.57
N ARG A 10 -7.69 5.40 0.88
CA ARG A 10 -6.86 5.74 -0.29
C ARG A 10 -5.49 6.19 0.16
N VAL A 11 -4.47 5.62 -0.44
CA VAL A 11 -3.08 5.94 -0.15
C VAL A 11 -2.28 6.06 -1.45
N ARG A 12 -1.15 6.72 -1.33
CA ARG A 12 -0.12 6.75 -2.36
C ARG A 12 1.17 6.15 -1.80
N VAL A 13 1.85 5.35 -2.61
CA VAL A 13 3.20 4.88 -2.31
C VAL A 13 4.17 6.05 -2.45
N ARG A 14 4.99 6.29 -1.43
CA ARG A 14 5.95 7.39 -1.43
C ARG A 14 6.99 7.25 -2.53
N ALA A 15 7.51 8.38 -2.99
CA ALA A 15 8.56 8.44 -4.00
C ALA A 15 9.90 7.82 -3.54
N THR A 16 10.06 7.54 -2.24
CA THR A 16 11.28 6.94 -1.65
C THR A 16 11.34 5.42 -1.81
N VAL A 17 10.24 4.78 -2.19
CA VAL A 17 10.21 3.33 -2.45
C VAL A 17 10.91 3.06 -3.79
N THR A 18 11.78 2.04 -3.85
CA THR A 18 12.65 1.79 -5.02
C THR A 18 12.26 0.57 -5.86
N ASP A 19 11.13 -0.07 -5.56
CA ASP A 19 10.63 -1.29 -6.19
C ASP A 19 9.83 -1.06 -7.49
N GLY A 20 9.77 0.20 -7.96
CA GLY A 20 9.00 0.60 -9.15
C GLY A 20 7.54 0.97 -8.86
N THR A 21 7.05 0.82 -7.63
CA THR A 21 5.70 1.24 -7.22
C THR A 21 5.63 2.69 -6.73
N ALA A 22 6.77 3.39 -6.71
CA ALA A 22 6.91 4.77 -6.29
C ALA A 22 5.87 5.69 -6.97
N GLY A 23 5.04 6.35 -6.16
CA GLY A 23 4.03 7.27 -6.63
C GLY A 23 2.73 6.62 -7.12
N MET A 24 2.63 5.29 -7.16
CA MET A 24 1.39 4.57 -7.44
C MET A 24 0.36 4.84 -6.34
N ARG A 25 -0.91 4.82 -6.74
CA ARG A 25 -2.07 5.01 -5.85
C ARG A 25 -2.75 3.68 -5.63
N GLY A 26 -3.46 3.56 -4.53
CA GLY A 26 -4.20 2.35 -4.22
C GLY A 26 -5.10 2.50 -3.01
N ILE A 27 -5.76 1.40 -2.68
CA ILE A 27 -6.65 1.30 -1.52
C ILE A 27 -6.09 0.26 -0.57
N ILE A 28 -6.06 0.58 0.73
CA ILE A 28 -5.72 -0.40 1.76
C ILE A 28 -6.75 -1.52 1.73
N GLU A 29 -6.34 -2.74 1.42
CA GLU A 29 -7.25 -3.89 1.45
C GLU A 29 -7.30 -4.48 2.86
N ARG A 30 -6.11 -4.72 3.44
CA ARG A 30 -5.95 -5.34 4.76
C ARG A 30 -4.74 -4.79 5.47
N VAL A 31 -4.80 -4.77 6.79
CA VAL A 31 -3.68 -4.40 7.65
C VAL A 31 -3.25 -5.67 8.37
N ASN A 32 -2.10 -6.24 7.98
CA ASN A 32 -1.64 -7.53 8.50
C ASN A 32 -0.47 -7.32 9.46
N TYR A 33 -0.71 -7.62 10.73
CA TYR A 33 0.32 -7.59 11.78
C TYR A 33 1.12 -8.89 11.84
N ALA A 34 1.54 -9.44 10.69
CA ALA A 34 2.16 -10.75 10.62
C ALA A 34 3.59 -10.74 11.23
N GLN A 35 3.60 -10.87 12.56
CA GLN A 35 4.60 -11.34 13.54
C GLN A 35 6.09 -10.96 13.46
N VAL A 36 6.59 -10.24 12.46
CA VAL A 36 8.01 -9.80 12.48
C VAL A 36 8.21 -8.37 12.02
N GLU A 37 7.41 -7.87 11.06
CA GLU A 37 7.49 -6.47 10.60
C GLU A 37 6.09 -5.90 10.33
N GLU A 38 5.89 -4.63 10.68
CA GLU A 38 4.62 -3.93 10.54
C GLU A 38 4.33 -3.62 9.07
N ALA A 39 3.50 -4.44 8.42
CA ALA A 39 3.17 -4.31 7.00
C ALA A 39 1.66 -4.15 6.74
N THR A 40 1.34 -3.33 5.76
CA THR A 40 0.00 -2.97 5.30
C THR A 40 -0.17 -3.44 3.86
N SER A 41 -1.23 -4.22 3.60
CA SER A 41 -1.56 -4.70 2.26
C SER A 41 -2.33 -3.65 1.49
N VAL A 42 -1.82 -3.27 0.33
CA VAL A 42 -2.40 -2.25 -0.54
C VAL A 42 -2.72 -2.87 -1.89
N LEU A 43 -3.93 -2.59 -2.34
CA LEU A 43 -4.40 -2.90 -3.68
C LEU A 43 -4.11 -1.69 -4.57
N LEU A 44 -3.09 -1.79 -5.42
CA LEU A 44 -2.66 -0.67 -6.26
C LEU A 44 -3.52 -0.53 -7.51
N ASP A 45 -3.85 0.70 -7.86
CA ASP A 45 -4.52 1.07 -9.10
C ASP A 45 -3.52 0.87 -10.25
N ASN A 46 -3.73 -0.15 -11.08
CA ASN A 46 -2.92 -0.38 -12.27
C ASN A 46 -3.38 0.55 -13.41
N PRO A 47 -2.57 1.50 -13.87
CA PRO A 47 -2.95 2.42 -14.93
C PRO A 47 -3.05 1.76 -16.32
N GLU A 48 -2.51 0.55 -16.52
CA GLU A 48 -2.50 -0.14 -17.82
C GLU A 48 -3.79 -0.93 -18.12
N GLY A 49 -4.88 -0.72 -17.38
CA GLY A 49 -6.21 -1.24 -17.73
C GLY A 49 -6.40 -2.75 -17.54
N GLY A 50 -5.44 -3.45 -16.94
CA GLY A 50 -5.59 -4.82 -16.48
C GLY A 50 -6.36 -4.88 -15.17
N PHE A 51 -7.48 -5.60 -15.16
CA PHE A 51 -8.38 -5.80 -14.01
C PHE A 51 -7.76 -6.49 -12.77
N ASP A 52 -6.48 -6.81 -12.82
CA ASP A 52 -5.76 -7.42 -11.71
C ASP A 52 -5.02 -6.34 -10.95
N ALA A 53 -5.71 -5.75 -9.97
CA ALA A 53 -5.09 -4.85 -9.05
C ALA A 53 -4.03 -5.61 -8.24
N PHE A 54 -2.78 -5.19 -8.35
CA PHE A 54 -1.64 -5.89 -7.78
C PHE A 54 -1.68 -5.69 -6.26
N GLY A 55 -1.81 -6.78 -5.50
CA GLY A 55 -1.68 -6.76 -4.05
C GLY A 55 -0.20 -6.67 -3.67
N ALA A 56 0.19 -5.57 -3.03
CA ALA A 56 1.55 -5.38 -2.52
C ALA A 56 1.54 -5.04 -1.03
N TYR A 57 2.62 -5.37 -0.34
CA TYR A 57 2.78 -5.12 1.09
C TYR A 57 3.74 -3.96 1.31
N PHE A 58 3.31 -2.96 2.06
CA PHE A 58 4.07 -1.75 2.35
C PHE A 58 4.09 -1.47 3.84
N ARG A 59 5.16 -0.87 4.34
CA ARG A 59 5.21 -0.33 5.69
C ARG A 59 4.41 0.96 5.79
N ASP A 60 4.01 1.31 7.01
CA ASP A 60 3.21 2.51 7.27
C ASP A 60 3.89 3.83 6.87
N ASP A 61 5.23 3.86 6.89
CA ASP A 61 6.07 4.98 6.52
C ASP A 61 6.37 5.04 5.03
N GLU A 62 6.13 3.96 4.27
CA GLU A 62 6.22 3.92 2.80
C GLU A 62 4.96 4.47 2.12
N LEU A 63 3.90 4.70 2.90
CA LEU A 63 2.62 5.21 2.42
C LEU A 63 2.36 6.65 2.90
N GLU A 64 1.61 7.39 2.09
CA GLU A 64 1.06 8.70 2.41
C GLU A 64 -0.42 8.78 2.04
N ALA A 65 -1.16 9.66 2.70
CA ALA A 65 -2.57 9.87 2.39
C ALA A 65 -2.67 10.60 1.05
N GLU A 66 -3.62 10.19 0.21
CA GLU A 66 -3.98 10.91 -1.02
C GLU A 66 -4.74 12.21 -0.70
#